data_AF-A0A6P0IVA1-F1
#
_entry.id   AF-A0A6P0IVA1-F1
#
_cell.length_a   1.000
_cell.length_b   1.000
_cell.length_c   1.000
_cell.angle_alpha   90.00
_cell.angle_beta   90.00
_cell.angle_gamma   90.00
#
_symmetry.space_group_name_H-M   'P 1'
#
loop_
_entity.id
_entity.type
_entity.pdbx_description
1 polymer ?
#
loop_
_entity_poly.entity_id
_entity_poly.type
_entity_poly.pdbx_seq_one_letter_code
_entity_poly.pdbx_strand_id
1 'polypeptide(L)'
;MSPAITITKDDILEEVKLSCKIPEIIEAITIRKLIASAAAEAGIQVETEELQDAADQFRILSQLGSAEDTWAWLEKHGMTLDEFETMVYNGAIYRKLANHLFADKVESYFYENQLDYAGVVMYEVIIDDEDLAMEVFYGIQEGEMSFYDVAHQYIQDKELRRSGGY
;
A
#
# COMPACT_ATOMS: atom_id res chain seq x y z
N MET A 1 35.14 -3.80 -22.47
CA MET A 1 34.35 -2.57 -22.61
C MET A 1 33.10 -2.94 -23.39
N SER A 2 31.98 -3.14 -22.72
CA SER A 2 30.70 -3.39 -23.40
C SER A 2 30.32 -2.11 -24.16
N PRO A 3 29.80 -2.20 -25.41
CA PRO A 3 29.37 -1.02 -26.14
C PRO A 3 28.26 -0.30 -25.35
N ALA A 4 28.33 1.03 -25.28
CA ALA A 4 27.30 1.84 -24.64
C ALA A 4 26.00 1.70 -25.44
N ILE A 5 24.99 1.07 -24.85
CA ILE A 5 23.64 0.98 -25.44
C ILE A 5 22.96 2.32 -25.19
N THR A 6 22.57 3.01 -26.26
CA THR A 6 21.78 4.25 -26.17
C THR A 6 20.31 3.87 -26.25
N ILE A 7 19.50 4.31 -25.28
CA ILE A 7 18.05 4.11 -25.25
C ILE A 7 17.40 5.45 -25.54
N THR A 8 16.51 5.49 -26.53
CA THR A 8 15.77 6.67 -26.96
C THR A 8 14.31 6.64 -26.49
N LYS A 9 13.60 7.75 -26.65
CA LYS A 9 12.15 7.82 -26.35
C LYS A 9 11.34 6.87 -27.24
N ASP A 10 11.77 6.66 -28.48
CA ASP A 10 11.10 5.76 -29.42
C ASP A 10 11.31 4.30 -29.00
N ASP A 11 12.49 3.94 -28.49
CA ASP A 11 12.75 2.60 -27.93
C ASP A 11 11.85 2.32 -26.72
N ILE A 12 11.66 3.32 -25.84
CA ILE A 12 10.74 3.21 -24.70
C ILE A 12 9.29 3.04 -25.18
N LEU A 13 8.85 3.83 -26.17
CA LEU A 13 7.50 3.72 -26.72
C LEU A 13 7.28 2.38 -27.42
N GLU A 14 8.29 1.87 -28.13
CA GLU A 14 8.27 0.54 -28.73
C GLU A 14 8.13 -0.54 -27.65
N GLU A 15 8.93 -0.48 -26.58
CA GLU A 15 8.84 -1.44 -25.47
C GLU A 15 7.48 -1.40 -24.77
N VAL A 16 6.88 -0.23 -24.58
CA VAL A 16 5.51 -0.10 -24.04
C VAL A 16 4.48 -0.79 -24.95
N LYS A 17 4.67 -0.74 -26.27
CA LYS A 17 3.80 -1.46 -27.23
C LYS A 17 4.06 -2.96 -27.19
N LEU A 18 5.32 -3.39 -27.20
CA LEU A 18 5.71 -4.80 -27.18
C LEU A 18 5.29 -5.50 -25.88
N SER A 19 5.32 -4.79 -24.77
CA SER A 19 4.82 -5.25 -23.47
C SER A 19 3.30 -5.14 -23.31
N CYS A 20 2.57 -4.72 -24.36
CA CYS A 20 1.11 -4.54 -24.36
C CYS A 20 0.58 -3.58 -23.27
N LYS A 21 1.40 -2.63 -22.80
CA LYS A 21 1.04 -1.69 -21.72
C LYS A 21 0.34 -0.42 -22.18
N ILE A 22 0.14 -0.23 -23.49
CA ILE A 22 -0.53 0.97 -24.04
C ILE A 22 -1.90 1.24 -23.38
N PRO A 23 -2.81 0.26 -23.18
CA PRO A 23 -4.10 0.52 -22.54
C PRO A 23 -3.97 1.05 -21.11
N GLU A 24 -3.08 0.46 -20.31
CA GLU A 24 -2.80 0.87 -18.93
C GLU A 24 -2.29 2.32 -18.87
N ILE A 25 -1.35 2.68 -19.75
CA ILE A 25 -0.82 4.04 -19.84
C ILE A 25 -1.89 5.04 -20.28
N ILE A 26 -2.75 4.67 -21.23
CA ILE A 26 -3.88 5.52 -21.66
C ILE A 26 -4.84 5.75 -20.50
N GLU A 27 -5.18 4.70 -19.74
CA GLU A 27 -6.05 4.80 -18.57
C GLU A 27 -5.45 5.71 -17.51
N ALA A 28 -4.18 5.52 -17.15
CA ALA A 28 -3.46 6.37 -16.19
C ALA A 28 -3.44 7.85 -16.61
N ILE A 29 -3.18 8.14 -17.90
CA ILE A 29 -3.22 9.50 -18.45
C ILE A 29 -4.64 10.07 -18.37
N THR A 30 -5.65 9.26 -18.68
CA THR A 30 -7.05 9.67 -18.67
C THR A 30 -7.50 10.01 -17.25
N ILE A 31 -7.23 9.14 -16.28
CA ILE A 31 -7.51 9.36 -14.86
C ILE A 31 -6.87 10.65 -14.38
N ARG A 32 -5.56 10.86 -14.66
CA ARG A 32 -4.86 12.10 -14.28
C ARG A 32 -5.53 13.34 -14.84
N LYS A 33 -5.94 13.32 -16.11
CA LYS A 33 -6.62 14.45 -16.75
C LYS A 33 -8.01 14.70 -16.16
N LEU A 34 -8.77 13.64 -15.87
CA LEU A 34 -10.08 13.74 -15.25
C LEU A 34 -9.99 14.33 -13.83
N ILE A 35 -9.03 13.88 -13.02
CA ILE A 35 -8.78 14.43 -11.69
C ILE A 35 -8.45 15.92 -11.80
N ALA A 36 -7.55 16.31 -12.71
CA ALA A 36 -7.19 17.71 -12.88
C ALA A 36 -8.39 18.58 -13.29
N SER A 37 -9.25 18.09 -14.19
CA SER A 37 -10.48 18.78 -14.60
C SER A 37 -11.46 18.93 -13.43
N ALA A 38 -11.77 17.82 -12.75
CA ALA A 38 -12.73 17.81 -11.66
C ALA A 38 -12.25 18.66 -10.46
N ALA A 39 -10.96 18.64 -10.16
CA ALA A 39 -10.37 19.49 -9.14
C ALA A 39 -10.48 20.98 -9.51
N ALA A 40 -10.21 21.34 -10.76
CA ALA A 40 -10.36 22.72 -11.23
C ALA A 40 -11.82 23.19 -11.18
N GLU A 41 -12.78 22.34 -11.59
CA GLU A 41 -14.22 22.62 -11.51
C GLU A 41 -14.70 22.81 -10.07
N ALA A 42 -14.14 22.04 -9.13
CA ALA A 42 -14.40 22.16 -7.69
C ALA A 42 -13.64 23.31 -7.02
N GLY A 43 -12.79 24.06 -7.75
CA GLY A 43 -11.97 25.13 -7.19
C GLY A 43 -10.88 24.63 -6.23
N ILE A 44 -10.47 23.37 -6.36
CA ILE A 44 -9.44 22.76 -5.52
C ILE A 44 -8.07 23.05 -6.14
N GLN A 45 -7.17 23.59 -5.32
CA GLN A 45 -5.77 23.82 -5.66
C GLN A 45 -4.88 23.29 -4.54
N VAL A 46 -3.62 23.01 -4.86
CA VAL A 46 -2.59 22.66 -3.88
C VAL A 46 -1.75 23.91 -3.66
N GLU A 47 -1.75 24.40 -2.42
CA GLU A 47 -0.92 25.54 -2.03
C GLU A 47 0.55 25.12 -1.91
N THR A 48 1.47 26.08 -1.96
CA THR A 48 2.91 25.81 -1.90
C THR A 48 3.33 25.05 -0.63
N GLU A 49 2.71 25.36 0.50
CA GLU A 49 2.96 24.66 1.77
C GLU A 49 2.50 23.20 1.70
N GLU A 50 1.31 22.94 1.16
CA GLU A 50 0.78 21.58 0.98
C GLU A 50 1.61 20.76 -0.01
N LEU A 51 2.17 21.42 -1.03
CA LEU A 51 3.06 20.80 -2.00
C LEU A 51 4.40 20.39 -1.35
N GLN A 52 4.94 21.26 -0.49
CA GLN A 52 6.14 20.96 0.28
C GLN A 52 5.91 19.78 1.23
N ASP A 53 4.79 19.78 1.96
CA ASP A 53 4.41 18.68 2.86
C ASP A 53 4.27 17.36 2.09
N ALA A 54 3.63 17.39 0.92
CA ALA A 54 3.49 16.22 0.07
C ALA A 54 4.84 15.69 -0.42
N ALA A 55 5.78 16.59 -0.76
CA ALA A 55 7.13 16.22 -1.18
C ALA A 55 7.92 15.60 -0.02
N ASP A 56 7.78 16.14 1.19
CA ASP A 56 8.45 15.61 2.38
C ASP A 56 7.89 14.27 2.82
N GLN A 57 6.57 14.08 2.75
CA GLN A 57 5.94 12.77 2.95
C GLN A 57 6.41 11.75 1.93
N PHE A 58 6.54 12.14 0.66
CA PHE A 58 7.09 11.26 -0.37
C PHE A 58 8.51 10.83 -0.03
N ARG A 59 9.37 11.76 0.40
CA ARG A 59 10.75 11.47 0.80
C ARG A 59 10.80 10.52 1.99
N ILE A 60 9.97 10.72 3.01
CA ILE A 60 9.88 9.82 4.18
C ILE A 60 9.49 8.41 3.76
N LEU A 61 8.40 8.26 2.99
CA LEU A 61 7.91 6.96 2.52
C LEU A 61 8.90 6.26 1.60
N SER A 62 9.66 7.02 0.82
CA SER A 62 10.69 6.51 -0.11
C SER A 62 12.07 6.38 0.53
N GLN A 63 12.20 6.64 1.84
CA GLN A 63 13.45 6.60 2.60
C GLN A 63 14.57 7.51 2.04
N LEU A 64 14.19 8.66 1.47
CA LEU A 64 15.09 9.67 0.93
C LEU A 64 15.45 10.67 2.03
N GLY A 65 16.39 10.27 2.91
CA GLY A 65 16.74 11.02 4.12
C GLY A 65 17.62 12.25 3.88
N SER A 66 18.27 12.35 2.71
CA SER A 66 19.12 13.47 2.33
C SER A 66 18.75 14.05 0.96
N ALA A 67 19.25 15.26 0.68
CA ALA A 67 19.14 15.87 -0.64
C ALA A 67 19.86 15.03 -1.71
N GLU A 68 21.01 14.42 -1.35
CA GLU A 68 21.79 13.54 -2.23
C GLU A 68 21.00 12.29 -2.61
N ASP A 69 20.30 11.67 -1.66
CA ASP A 69 19.43 10.52 -1.92
C ASP A 69 18.29 10.89 -2.87
N THR A 70 17.72 12.09 -2.71
CA THR A 70 16.65 12.58 -3.59
C THR A 70 17.18 12.74 -5.02
N TRP A 71 18.34 13.37 -5.20
CA TRP A 71 18.94 13.54 -6.54
C TRP A 71 19.31 12.22 -7.19
N ALA A 72 19.89 11.28 -6.44
CA ALA A 72 20.19 9.94 -6.94
C ALA A 72 18.91 9.19 -7.34
N TRP A 73 17.82 9.36 -6.59
CA TRP A 73 16.52 8.79 -6.93
C TRP A 73 15.94 9.40 -8.20
N LEU A 74 16.03 10.72 -8.38
CA LEU A 74 15.59 11.40 -9.60
C LEU A 74 16.38 10.93 -10.83
N GLU A 75 17.71 10.86 -10.71
CA GLU A 75 18.59 10.36 -11.77
C GLU A 75 18.25 8.92 -12.14
N LYS A 76 18.07 8.05 -11.14
CA LYS A 76 17.66 6.64 -11.34
C LYS A 76 16.35 6.52 -12.12
N HIS A 77 15.41 7.44 -11.92
CA HIS A 77 14.11 7.42 -12.59
C HIS A 77 14.03 8.32 -13.82
N GLY A 78 15.15 8.94 -14.23
CA GLY A 78 15.21 9.82 -15.38
C GLY A 78 14.31 11.06 -15.26
N MET A 79 14.08 11.53 -14.03
CA MET A 79 13.19 12.66 -13.76
C MET A 79 13.97 13.92 -13.42
N THR A 80 13.46 15.05 -13.89
CA THR A 80 13.85 16.38 -13.43
C THR A 80 13.15 16.74 -12.12
N LEU A 81 13.63 17.79 -11.45
CA LEU A 81 12.98 18.32 -10.25
C LEU A 81 11.55 18.81 -10.54
N ASP A 82 11.34 19.45 -11.70
CA ASP A 82 10.02 19.96 -12.10
C ASP A 82 9.03 18.81 -12.37
N GLU A 83 9.50 17.71 -12.96
CA GLU A 83 8.68 16.50 -13.17
C GLU A 83 8.34 15.83 -11.83
N PHE A 84 9.27 15.84 -10.88
CA PHE A 84 9.02 15.38 -9.52
C PHE A 84 7.99 16.26 -8.80
N GLU A 85 8.12 17.58 -8.87
CA GLU A 85 7.15 18.51 -8.31
C GLU A 85 5.75 18.28 -8.91
N THR A 86 5.69 18.09 -10.23
CA THR A 86 4.46 17.73 -10.93
C THR A 86 3.88 16.41 -10.44
N MET A 87 4.71 15.38 -10.23
CA MET A 87 4.28 14.09 -9.70
C MET A 87 3.68 14.23 -8.29
N VAL A 88 4.35 14.95 -7.40
CA VAL A 88 3.89 15.19 -6.02
C VAL A 88 2.58 16.00 -6.03
N TYR A 89 2.51 17.07 -6.83
CA TYR A 89 1.30 17.87 -7.01
C TYR A 89 0.10 17.01 -7.45
N ASN A 90 0.31 16.12 -8.43
CA ASN A 90 -0.75 15.22 -8.90
C ASN A 90 -1.24 14.26 -7.81
N GLY A 91 -0.34 13.80 -6.93
CA GLY A 91 -0.72 13.00 -5.75
C GLY A 91 -1.53 13.81 -4.73
N ALA A 92 -1.12 15.04 -4.46
CA ALA A 92 -1.79 15.94 -3.53
C ALA A 92 -3.20 16.33 -4.03
N ILE A 93 -3.33 16.73 -5.30
CA ILE A 93 -4.62 17.12 -5.87
C ILE A 93 -5.60 15.94 -5.92
N TYR A 94 -5.12 14.72 -6.22
CA TYR A 94 -5.92 13.51 -6.15
C TYR A 94 -6.50 13.30 -4.75
N ARG A 95 -5.66 13.40 -3.71
CA ARG A 95 -6.10 13.21 -2.33
C ARG A 95 -7.10 14.28 -1.88
N LYS A 96 -6.87 15.55 -2.24
CA LYS A 96 -7.81 16.65 -1.94
C LYS A 96 -9.16 16.44 -2.63
N LEU A 97 -9.16 16.08 -3.91
CA LEU A 97 -10.38 15.79 -4.66
C LEU A 97 -11.13 14.59 -4.08
N ALA A 98 -10.44 13.49 -3.77
CA ALA A 98 -11.05 12.32 -3.16
C ALA A 98 -11.71 12.66 -1.82
N ASN A 99 -11.01 13.43 -0.97
CA ASN A 99 -11.57 13.90 0.29
C ASN A 99 -12.80 14.78 0.06
N HIS A 100 -12.74 15.72 -0.88
CA HIS A 100 -13.88 16.59 -1.21
C HIS A 100 -15.11 15.81 -1.70
N LEU A 101 -14.92 14.76 -2.49
CA LEU A 101 -16.03 14.00 -3.11
C LEU A 101 -16.64 12.92 -2.19
N PHE A 102 -15.86 12.41 -1.24
CA PHE A 102 -16.20 11.17 -0.54
C PHE A 102 -16.05 11.20 0.99
N ALA A 103 -15.46 12.24 1.60
CA ALA A 103 -15.23 12.27 3.05
C ALA A 103 -16.50 12.05 3.88
N ASP A 104 -17.61 12.65 3.47
CA ASP A 104 -18.92 12.55 4.10
C ASP A 104 -19.60 11.19 3.90
N LYS A 105 -19.11 10.38 2.94
CA LYS A 105 -19.66 9.07 2.61
C LYS A 105 -18.91 7.92 3.29
N VAL A 106 -17.69 8.16 3.76
CA VAL A 106 -16.83 7.11 4.34
C VAL A 106 -17.50 6.45 5.54
N GLU A 107 -18.08 7.24 6.45
CA GLU A 107 -18.69 6.70 7.67
C GLU A 107 -19.90 5.81 7.37
N SER A 108 -20.82 6.28 6.51
CA SER A 108 -22.00 5.48 6.12
C SER A 108 -21.59 4.19 5.42
N TYR A 109 -20.65 4.26 4.48
CA TYR A 109 -20.12 3.10 3.78
C TYR A 109 -19.44 2.11 4.74
N PHE A 110 -18.68 2.60 5.73
CA PHE A 110 -18.06 1.75 6.74
C PHE A 110 -19.11 0.97 7.54
N TYR A 111 -20.18 1.61 8.00
CA TYR A 111 -21.23 0.92 8.75
C TYR A 111 -21.97 -0.12 7.92
N GLU A 112 -22.25 0.17 6.64
CA GLU A 112 -22.88 -0.79 5.73
C GLU A 112 -22.02 -2.05 5.50
N ASN A 113 -20.69 -1.91 5.57
CA ASN A 113 -19.74 -2.99 5.29
C ASN A 113 -18.91 -3.38 6.53
N GLN A 114 -19.40 -3.11 7.75
CA GLN A 114 -18.59 -3.23 8.97
C GLN A 114 -18.04 -4.65 9.18
N LEU A 115 -18.78 -5.68 8.77
CA LEU A 115 -18.35 -7.08 8.87
C LEU A 115 -17.18 -7.42 7.95
N ASP A 116 -17.06 -6.74 6.80
CA ASP A 116 -15.92 -6.94 5.88
C ASP A 116 -14.62 -6.36 6.44
N TYR A 117 -14.74 -5.44 7.40
CA TYR A 117 -13.62 -4.80 8.11
C TYR A 117 -13.39 -5.38 9.50
N ALA A 118 -14.16 -6.39 9.91
CA ALA A 118 -14.02 -7.00 11.21
C ALA A 118 -12.68 -7.77 11.29
N GLY A 119 -11.75 -7.23 12.08
CA GLY A 119 -10.56 -7.95 12.51
C GLY A 119 -10.86 -8.81 13.73
N VAL A 120 -10.17 -9.93 13.86
CA VAL A 120 -10.18 -10.76 15.08
C VAL A 120 -8.77 -10.91 15.61
N VAL A 121 -8.64 -10.96 16.93
CA VAL A 121 -7.42 -11.47 17.59
C VAL A 121 -7.62 -12.98 17.69
N MET A 122 -6.81 -13.74 16.95
CA MET A 122 -6.85 -15.19 16.93
C MET A 122 -5.56 -15.75 17.51
N TYR A 123 -5.69 -16.81 18.30
CA TYR A 123 -4.57 -17.65 18.72
C TYR A 123 -4.69 -18.99 18.01
N GLU A 124 -3.57 -19.51 17.50
CA GLU A 124 -3.56 -20.75 16.72
C GLU A 124 -2.60 -21.79 17.33
N VAL A 125 -3.04 -23.04 17.35
CA VAL A 125 -2.18 -24.19 17.64
C VAL A 125 -2.37 -25.20 16.51
N ILE A 126 -1.29 -25.49 15.79
CA ILE A 126 -1.30 -26.47 14.70
C ILE A 126 -0.88 -27.82 15.26
N ILE A 127 -1.73 -28.82 15.09
CA ILE A 127 -1.51 -30.20 15.52
C ILE A 127 -1.66 -31.09 14.29
N ASP A 128 -0.63 -31.89 13.99
CA ASP A 128 -0.59 -32.72 12.78
C ASP A 128 -1.52 -33.95 12.84
N ASP A 129 -1.86 -34.40 14.04
CA ASP A 129 -2.70 -35.57 14.30
C ASP A 129 -4.15 -35.15 14.58
N GLU A 130 -5.08 -35.63 13.75
CA GLU A 130 -6.51 -35.26 13.80
C GLU A 130 -7.19 -35.74 15.09
N ASP A 131 -6.91 -36.98 15.53
CA ASP A 131 -7.52 -37.55 16.73
C ASP A 131 -7.11 -36.74 17.98
N LEU A 132 -5.83 -36.39 18.07
CA LEU A 132 -5.28 -35.53 19.11
C LEU A 132 -5.85 -34.10 19.05
N ALA A 133 -5.99 -33.52 17.84
CA ALA A 133 -6.58 -32.20 17.67
C ALA A 133 -8.04 -32.19 18.17
N MET A 134 -8.79 -33.26 17.90
CA MET A 134 -10.17 -33.41 18.37
C MET A 134 -10.25 -33.59 19.89
N GLU A 135 -9.35 -34.38 20.48
CA GLU A 135 -9.26 -34.53 21.95
C GLU A 135 -9.02 -33.17 22.62
N VAL A 136 -8.03 -32.42 22.13
CA VAL A 136 -7.69 -31.08 22.63
C VAL A 136 -8.85 -30.10 22.45
N PHE A 137 -9.54 -30.14 21.30
CA PHE A 137 -10.70 -29.30 21.02
C PHE A 137 -11.81 -29.53 22.05
N TYR A 138 -12.20 -30.80 22.28
CA TYR A 138 -13.23 -31.12 23.28
C TYR A 138 -12.77 -30.82 24.70
N GLY A 139 -11.51 -31.08 25.04
CA GLY A 139 -10.94 -30.75 26.35
C GLY A 139 -11.01 -29.25 26.65
N ILE A 140 -10.80 -28.38 25.65
CA ILE A 140 -11.01 -26.93 25.80
C ILE A 140 -12.50 -26.62 25.98
N GLN A 141 -13.37 -27.19 25.13
CA GLN A 141 -14.80 -26.89 25.14
C GLN A 141 -15.49 -27.31 26.45
N GLU A 142 -15.05 -28.41 27.06
CA GLU A 142 -15.56 -28.94 28.33
C GLU A 142 -14.89 -28.27 29.56
N GLY A 143 -13.86 -27.44 29.33
CA GLY A 143 -13.15 -26.71 30.38
C GLY A 143 -12.16 -27.56 31.17
N GLU A 144 -11.78 -28.72 30.65
CA GLU A 144 -10.77 -29.60 31.25
C GLU A 144 -9.35 -29.04 31.09
N MET A 145 -9.12 -28.24 30.05
CA MET A 145 -7.87 -27.52 29.81
C MET A 145 -8.13 -26.14 29.20
N SER A 146 -7.20 -25.20 29.40
CA SER A 146 -7.26 -23.89 28.76
C SER A 146 -6.49 -23.88 27.44
N PHE A 147 -6.87 -22.97 26.52
CA PHE A 147 -6.11 -22.77 25.28
C PHE A 147 -4.63 -22.41 25.55
N TYR A 148 -4.37 -21.70 26.64
CA TYR A 148 -3.01 -21.36 27.07
C TYR A 148 -2.17 -22.61 27.35
N ASP A 149 -2.74 -23.60 28.05
CA ASP A 149 -2.06 -24.85 28.36
C ASP A 149 -1.73 -25.63 27.09
N VAL A 150 -2.71 -25.70 26.18
CA VAL A 150 -2.58 -26.33 24.86
C VAL A 150 -1.48 -25.67 24.03
N ALA A 151 -1.47 -24.34 23.94
CA ALA A 151 -0.43 -23.61 23.21
C ALA A 151 0.97 -23.87 23.78
N HIS A 152 1.11 -23.96 25.11
CA HIS A 152 2.39 -24.26 25.76
C HIS A 152 2.87 -25.69 25.52
N GLN A 153 1.94 -26.62 25.40
CA GLN A 153 2.23 -28.05 25.24
C GLN A 153 2.54 -28.41 23.79
N TYR A 154 1.78 -27.89 22.83
CA TYR A 154 1.82 -28.36 21.45
C TYR A 154 2.58 -27.44 20.50
N ILE A 155 2.73 -26.14 20.78
CA ILE A 155 3.55 -25.25 19.94
C ILE A 155 5.05 -25.51 20.18
N GLN A 156 5.73 -25.99 19.13
CA GLN A 156 7.16 -26.29 19.20
C GLN A 156 8.03 -25.04 19.12
N ASP A 157 7.67 -24.11 18.23
CA ASP A 157 8.39 -22.84 18.09
C ASP A 157 8.35 -22.05 19.40
N LYS A 158 9.51 -21.58 19.83
CA LYS A 158 9.67 -20.97 21.14
C LYS A 158 9.08 -19.56 21.21
N GLU A 159 9.15 -18.79 20.13
CA GLU A 159 8.63 -17.43 20.13
C GLU A 159 7.11 -17.43 19.89
N LEU A 160 6.60 -18.28 19.00
CA LEU A 160 5.15 -18.47 18.82
C LEU A 160 4.49 -19.00 20.09
N ARG A 161 5.13 -19.92 20.81
CA ARG A 161 4.59 -20.42 22.08
C ARG A 161 4.48 -19.34 23.16
N ARG A 162 5.42 -18.38 23.18
CA ARG A 162 5.37 -17.23 24.11
C ARG A 162 4.23 -16.29 23.79
N SER A 163 3.85 -16.16 22.51
CA SER A 163 2.68 -15.38 22.09
C SER A 163 1.37 -16.20 22.16
N GLY A 164 1.43 -17.48 22.52
CA GLY A 164 0.27 -18.37 22.54
C GLY A 164 -0.23 -18.74 21.13
N GLY A 165 0.63 -18.61 20.12
CA GLY A 165 0.28 -18.85 18.72
C GLY A 165 -0.32 -17.65 18.00
N TYR A 166 -0.01 -16.44 18.46
CA TYR A 166 -0.31 -15.16 17.80
C TYR A 166 0.87 -14.70 16.95
#